data_AF-A0A963J5Q0-F1
#
_entry.id   AF-A0A963J5Q0-F1
#
_cell.length_a   1.000
_cell.length_b   1.000
_cell.length_c   1.000
_cell.angle_alpha   90.00
_cell.angle_beta   90.00
_cell.angle_gamma   90.00
#
_symmetry.space_group_name_H-M   'P 1'
#
loop_
_entity.id
_entity.type
_entity.pdbx_description
1 polymer ?
#
loop_
_entity_poly.entity_id
_entity_poly.type
_entity_poly.pdbx_seq_one_letter_code
_entity_poly.pdbx_strand_id
1 'polypeptide(L)' 'MSDSSPPSSPPVIAVEHVFKSVSDSTGTLDILRDIDFQLARRETVAIVGASGSGKSTLL' A
#
# COMPACT_ATOMS: atom_id res chain seq x y z
N MET A 1 2.12 -23.84 15.50
CA MET A 1 2.33 -23.00 14.31
C MET A 1 1.79 -21.62 14.64
N SER A 2 2.71 -20.66 14.68
CA SER A 2 2.54 -19.20 14.69
C SER A 2 1.80 -18.54 15.85
N ASP A 3 2.60 -18.14 16.81
CA ASP A 3 2.36 -17.05 17.75
C ASP A 3 2.17 -15.76 16.95
N SER A 4 1.00 -15.13 17.04
CA SER A 4 0.79 -13.75 16.57
C SER A 4 0.16 -12.98 17.72
N SER A 5 0.96 -12.71 18.74
CA SER A 5 0.64 -11.73 19.75
C SER A 5 0.42 -10.40 19.02
N PRO A 6 -0.76 -9.75 19.12
CA PRO A 6 -0.99 -8.49 18.43
C PRO A 6 0.05 -7.47 18.90
N PRO A 7 0.56 -6.59 18.01
CA PRO A 7 1.47 -5.54 18.41
C PRO A 7 0.84 -4.76 19.57
N SER A 8 1.65 -4.44 20.58
CA SER A 8 1.23 -3.78 21.84
C SER A 8 0.53 -2.43 21.63
N SER A 9 0.47 -1.94 20.40
CA SER A 9 -0.40 -0.87 19.96
C SER A 9 -0.84 -1.14 18.51
N PRO A 10 -2.13 -0.94 18.17
CA PRO A 10 -2.59 -1.10 16.80
C PRO A 10 -1.86 -0.11 15.87
N PRO A 11 -1.58 -0.51 14.61
CA PRO A 11 -1.01 0.40 13.63
C PRO A 11 -1.92 1.61 13.44
N VAL A 12 -1.33 2.77 13.14
CA VAL A 12 -2.10 3.99 12.81
C VAL A 12 -2.61 3.96 11.39
N ILE A 13 -1.90 3.27 10.50
CA ILE A 13 -2.31 3.04 9.12
C ILE A 13 -2.09 1.56 8.85
N ALA A 14 -3.12 0.87 8.37
CA ALA A 14 -3.03 -0.47 7.83
C ALA A 14 -3.60 -0.43 6.41
N VAL A 15 -2.79 -0.87 5.46
CA VAL A 15 -3.13 -1.02 4.05
C VAL A 15 -3.09 -2.52 3.77
N GLU A 16 -4.22 -3.06 3.32
CA GLU A 16 -4.40 -4.48 3.08
C GLU A 16 -5.08 -4.66 1.73
N HIS A 17 -4.46 -5.46 0.85
CA HIS A 17 -4.97 -5.86 -0.45
C HIS A 17 -5.48 -4.69 -1.31
N VAL A 18 -4.68 -3.62 -1.42
CA VAL A 18 -5.08 -2.46 -2.24
C VAL A 18 -4.73 -2.67 -3.71
N PHE A 19 -5.77 -2.54 -4.54
CA PHE A 19 -5.69 -2.58 -6.00
C PHE A 19 -6.22 -1.28 -6.59
N LYS A 20 -5.62 -0.86 -7.71
CA LYS A 20 -6.13 0.25 -8.50
C LYS A 20 -5.83 0.02 -9.96
N SER A 21 -6.87 0.05 -10.78
CA SER A 21 -6.76 -0.01 -12.23
C SER A 21 -7.51 1.15 -12.86
N VAL A 22 -7.06 1.56 -14.03
CA VAL A 22 -7.75 2.51 -14.91
C VAL A 22 -7.90 1.88 -16.28
N SER A 23 -9.05 2.07 -16.91
CA SER A 23 -9.31 1.57 -18.26
C SER A 23 -9.52 2.75 -19.19
N ASP A 24 -8.82 2.72 -20.33
CA ASP A 24 -8.99 3.68 -21.42
C ASP A 24 -9.12 2.96 -22.76
N SER A 25 -9.12 3.73 -23.86
CA SER A 25 -9.24 3.18 -25.22
C SER A 25 -8.11 2.22 -25.64
N THR A 26 -6.99 2.22 -24.91
CA THR A 26 -5.82 1.38 -25.18
C THR A 26 -5.79 0.11 -24.34
N GLY A 27 -6.62 0.02 -23.31
CA GLY A 27 -6.76 -1.16 -22.46
C GLY A 27 -6.91 -0.81 -20.99
N THR A 28 -6.69 -1.81 -20.13
CA THR A 28 -6.67 -1.63 -18.67
C THR A 28 -5.22 -1.56 -18.19
N LEU A 29 -4.90 -0.51 -17.45
CA LEU A 29 -3.64 -0.32 -16.76
C LEU A 29 -3.83 -0.53 -15.26
N ASP A 30 -3.15 -1.55 -14.73
CA ASP A 30 -3.07 -1.79 -13.29
C ASP A 30 -1.98 -0.90 -12.67
N ILE A 31 -2.41 0.10 -11.90
CA ILE A 31 -1.55 1.06 -11.22
C ILE A 31 -1.03 0.51 -9.89
N LEU A 32 -1.92 -0.04 -9.07
CA LEU A 32 -1.59 -0.68 -7.79
C LEU A 32 -2.04 -2.14 -7.83
N ARG A 33 -1.18 -3.05 -7.39
CA ARG A 33 -1.38 -4.50 -7.43
C ARG A 33 -1.02 -5.07 -6.06
N ASP A 34 -2.05 -5.47 -5.32
CA ASP A 34 -1.93 -6.17 -4.02
C ASP A 34 -0.93 -5.50 -3.07
N ILE A 35 -1.21 -4.24 -2.73
CA ILE A 35 -0.33 -3.47 -1.84
C ILE A 35 -0.72 -3.71 -0.39
N ASP A 36 0.25 -4.16 0.40
CA ASP A 36 0.13 -4.42 1.84
C ASP A 36 1.25 -3.71 2.62
N PHE A 37 0.89 -2.88 3.58
CA PHE A 37 1.83 -2.34 4.57
C PHE A 37 1.12 -1.80 5.81
N GLN A 38 1.88 -1.65 6.89
CA GLN A 38 1.38 -1.09 8.14
C GLN A 38 2.36 0.00 8.62
N LEU A 39 1.81 1.04 9.25
CA LEU A 39 2.57 2.12 9.88
C LEU A 39 2.24 2.16 11.37
N ALA A 40 3.26 2.02 12.21
CA ALA A 40 3.12 2.12 13.65
C ALA A 40 3.05 3.60 14.12
N ARG A 41 2.60 3.81 15.36
CA ARG A 41 2.65 5.14 15.98
C ARG A 41 4.10 5.64 16.00
N ARG A 42 4.30 6.90 15.60
CA ARG A 42 5.61 7.58 15.56
C ARG A 42 6.59 7.01 14.53
N GLU A 43 6.12 6.17 13.61
CA GLU A 43 6.91 5.73 12.48
C GLU A 43 6.81 6.75 11.33
N THR A 44 7.91 6.92 10.59
CA THR A 44 7.95 7.75 9.38
C THR A 44 8.36 6.88 8.21
N VAL A 45 7.53 6.83 7.17
CA VAL A 45 7.77 6.05 5.96
C VAL A 45 7.81 6.99 4.76
N ALA A 46 8.70 6.70 3.81
CA ALA A 46 8.80 7.39 2.53
C ALA A 46 8.44 6.42 1.39
N ILE A 47 7.54 6.85 0.50
CA ILE A 47 7.21 6.12 -0.73
C ILE A 47 8.14 6.60 -1.84
N VAL A 48 8.96 5.68 -2.37
CA VAL A 48 9.94 5.96 -3.43
C VAL A 48 9.72 5.04 -4.63
N GLY A 49 10.16 5.47 -5.82
CA GLY A 49 9.98 4.70 -7.06
C GLY A 49 10.05 5.57 -8.32
N ALA A 50 10.23 4.93 -9.47
CA ALA A 50 10.35 5.59 -10.78
C ALA A 50 9.13 6.48 -11.13
N SER A 51 9.29 7.44 -12.05
CA SER A 51 8.15 8.22 -12.56
C SER A 51 7.09 7.29 -13.14
N GLY A 52 5.82 7.51 -12.82
CA GLY A 52 4.71 6.65 -13.27
C GLY A 52 4.47 5.37 -12.46
N SER A 53 5.25 5.10 -11.39
CA SER A 53 5.09 3.86 -10.58
C SER A 53 3.86 3.82 -9.67
N GLY A 54 2.91 4.75 -9.78
CA GLY A 54 1.70 4.78 -8.95
C GLY A 54 1.82 5.46 -7.58
N LYS A 55 2.95 6.11 -7.23
CA LYS A 55 3.15 6.76 -5.91
C LYS A 55 2.07 7.80 -5.58
N SER A 56 1.77 8.69 -6.51
CA SER A 56 0.72 9.71 -6.34
C SER A 56 -0.70 9.13 -6.34
N THR A 57 -0.85 7.86 -6.74
CA THR A 57 -2.12 7.14 -6.66
C THR A 57 -2.26 6.41 -5.32
N LEU A 58 -1.15 6.15 -4.62
CA LEU A 58 -1.11 5.55 -3.30
C LEU A 58 -1.32 6.56 -2.16
N LEU A 59 -1.08 7.86 -2.42
CA LEU A 59 -1.24 9.00 -1.51
C LEU A 59 -2.57 9.72 -1.74
#